data_AF-A0A1S3HP22-F1
#
_entry.id   AF-A0A1S3HP22-F1
#
_cell.length_a   1.000
_cell.length_b   1.000
_cell.length_c   1.000
_cell.angle_alpha   90.00
_cell.angle_beta   90.00
_cell.angle_gamma   90.00
#
_symmetry.space_group_name_H-M   'P 1'
#
loop_
_entity.id
_entity.type
_entity.pdbx_description
1 polymer ?
#
loop_
_entity_poly.entity_id
_entity_poly.type
_entity_poly.pdbx_seq_one_letter_code
_entity_poly.pdbx_strand_id
1 'polypeptide(L)'
;MAVKYTTTLAHTFVECLKKRTPTKLKYLDMSGFPAAEIIVQYLASHCLLVYNEGKQKEVIAAYNNIMKESMDDSERTVYTVDETLPPDDSYRIQLDACVTNGENHMELCKALKVSQFQNVHFGVQVTKMDATCIGEARLTILLQYLIPEHLLGLRLKYNALTEDGIVRLAPLISRFYKITALDLSCNNINWQKHHEACEALMSMFKELKCLKRIGILFIQDLPSHGPFESEENCDEAGYEFEKEFLRSLAALAKQSTKEGIFGVEFDVLDRSHFI
;
A
#
# COMPACT_ATOMS: atom_id res chain seq x y z
N MET A 1 -2.50 -19.84 -13.80
CA MET A 1 -3.71 -20.42 -13.18
C MET A 1 -4.13 -19.72 -11.87
N ALA A 2 -3.19 -19.33 -11.00
CA ALA A 2 -3.52 -18.76 -9.68
C ALA A 2 -4.34 -17.46 -9.70
N VAL A 3 -4.12 -16.53 -10.64
CA VAL A 3 -4.90 -15.29 -10.75
C VAL A 3 -6.38 -15.54 -11.06
N LYS A 4 -6.67 -16.54 -11.91
CA LYS A 4 -8.07 -16.89 -12.21
C LYS A 4 -8.80 -17.35 -10.95
N TYR A 5 -8.10 -18.09 -10.08
CA TYR A 5 -8.66 -18.59 -8.83
C TYR A 5 -9.04 -17.46 -7.86
N THR A 6 -8.14 -16.47 -7.64
CA THR A 6 -8.43 -15.34 -6.75
C THR A 6 -9.60 -14.49 -7.26
N THR A 7 -9.65 -14.23 -8.57
CA THR A 7 -10.77 -13.53 -9.19
C THR A 7 -12.09 -14.29 -9.02
N THR A 8 -12.11 -15.59 -9.31
CA THR A 8 -13.33 -16.41 -9.17
C THR A 8 -13.76 -16.51 -7.71
N LEU A 9 -12.83 -16.66 -6.77
CA LEU A 9 -13.15 -16.74 -5.34
C LEU A 9 -13.81 -15.45 -4.84
N ALA A 10 -13.18 -14.31 -5.10
CA ALA A 10 -13.71 -13.02 -4.70
C ALA A 10 -15.06 -12.71 -5.36
N HIS A 11 -15.20 -13.00 -6.66
CA HIS A 11 -16.46 -12.81 -7.37
C HIS A 11 -17.57 -13.70 -6.80
N THR A 12 -17.29 -14.99 -6.60
CA THR A 12 -18.24 -15.94 -6.02
C THR A 12 -18.68 -15.51 -4.63
N PHE A 13 -17.73 -15.05 -3.81
CA PHE A 13 -18.04 -14.52 -2.47
C PHE A 13 -19.01 -13.34 -2.56
N VAL A 14 -18.68 -12.32 -3.36
CA VAL A 14 -19.55 -11.14 -3.55
C VAL A 14 -20.93 -11.52 -4.09
N GLU A 15 -21.01 -12.43 -5.06
CA GLU A 15 -22.30 -12.90 -5.61
C GLU A 15 -23.13 -13.68 -4.60
N CYS A 16 -22.50 -14.50 -3.75
CA CYS A 16 -23.20 -15.16 -2.66
C CYS A 16 -23.80 -14.16 -1.67
N LEU A 17 -23.08 -13.07 -1.38
CA LEU A 17 -23.59 -11.98 -0.53
C LEU A 17 -24.78 -11.27 -1.19
N LYS A 18 -24.66 -10.94 -2.48
CA LYS A 18 -25.74 -10.30 -3.26
C LYS A 18 -27.00 -11.15 -3.34
N LYS A 19 -26.84 -12.46 -3.50
CA LYS A 19 -27.95 -13.43 -3.50
C LYS A 19 -28.52 -13.69 -2.10
N ARG A 20 -28.00 -13.02 -1.07
CA ARG A 20 -28.39 -13.19 0.34
C ARG A 20 -28.35 -14.66 0.75
N THR A 21 -27.38 -15.40 0.21
CA THR A 21 -27.21 -16.81 0.56
C THR A 21 -26.79 -16.86 2.04
N PRO A 22 -27.46 -17.66 2.89
CA PRO A 22 -27.12 -17.72 4.31
C PRO A 22 -25.65 -18.08 4.49
N THR A 23 -24.86 -17.13 5.00
CA THR A 23 -23.43 -17.35 5.23
C THR A 23 -22.99 -16.77 6.56
N LYS A 24 -22.23 -17.58 7.28
CA LYS A 24 -21.50 -17.15 8.49
C LYS A 24 -20.16 -16.51 8.15
N LEU A 25 -19.72 -16.60 6.90
CA LEU A 25 -18.44 -16.06 6.45
C LEU A 25 -18.55 -14.54 6.27
N LYS A 26 -17.98 -13.80 7.21
CA LYS A 26 -17.90 -12.32 7.18
C LYS A 26 -16.53 -11.80 6.76
N TYR A 27 -15.52 -12.66 6.77
CA TYR A 27 -14.14 -12.31 6.50
C TYR A 27 -13.56 -13.27 5.46
N LEU A 28 -13.05 -12.73 4.36
CA LEU A 28 -12.37 -13.50 3.31
C LEU A 28 -10.90 -13.05 3.25
N ASP A 29 -9.99 -13.94 3.61
CA ASP A 29 -8.55 -13.71 3.49
C ASP A 29 -8.03 -14.29 2.18
N MET A 30 -7.49 -13.43 1.32
CA MET A 30 -6.84 -13.79 0.06
C MET A 30 -5.36 -13.38 0.05
N SER A 31 -4.79 -13.02 1.20
CA SER A 31 -3.37 -12.71 1.31
C SER A 31 -2.50 -13.92 0.92
N GLY A 32 -1.35 -13.67 0.30
CA GLY A 32 -0.46 -14.73 -0.19
C GLY A 32 -0.88 -15.36 -1.53
N PHE A 33 -2.08 -15.05 -2.04
CA PHE A 33 -2.48 -15.41 -3.39
C PHE A 33 -2.22 -14.25 -4.36
N PRO A 34 -1.85 -14.52 -5.62
CA PRO A 34 -1.61 -13.46 -6.59
C PRO A 34 -2.93 -12.75 -6.93
N ALA A 35 -3.03 -11.49 -6.51
CA ALA A 35 -4.08 -10.58 -6.91
C ALA A 35 -3.57 -9.75 -8.10
N ALA A 36 -4.19 -9.94 -9.26
CA ALA A 36 -4.00 -9.01 -10.37
C ALA A 36 -4.70 -7.68 -10.07
N GLU A 37 -4.28 -6.61 -10.72
CA GLU A 37 -4.91 -5.29 -10.53
C GLU A 37 -6.42 -5.31 -10.77
N ILE A 38 -6.88 -6.14 -11.71
CA ILE A 38 -8.31 -6.30 -12.02
C ILE A 38 -9.14 -6.72 -10.79
N ILE A 39 -8.59 -7.53 -9.88
CA ILE A 39 -9.34 -7.91 -8.68
C ILE A 39 -9.35 -6.76 -7.65
N VAL A 40 -8.27 -6.00 -7.56
CA VAL A 40 -8.20 -4.81 -6.71
C VAL A 40 -9.25 -3.79 -7.16
N GLN A 41 -9.33 -3.55 -8.47
CA GLN A 41 -10.32 -2.65 -9.08
C GLN A 41 -11.75 -3.14 -8.85
N TYR A 42 -12.01 -4.42 -9.11
CA TYR A 42 -13.32 -5.04 -8.89
C TYR A 42 -13.81 -4.88 -7.45
N LEU A 43 -12.95 -5.16 -6.46
CA LEU A 43 -13.30 -5.04 -5.06
C LEU A 43 -13.45 -3.57 -4.62
N ALA A 44 -12.58 -2.68 -5.11
CA ALA A 44 -12.67 -1.25 -4.85
C ALA A 44 -14.01 -0.68 -5.32
N SER A 45 -14.42 -1.04 -6.54
CA SER A 45 -15.73 -0.66 -7.10
C SER A 45 -16.90 -1.12 -6.23
N HIS A 46 -16.88 -2.36 -5.71
CA HIS A 46 -17.93 -2.87 -4.82
C HIS A 46 -17.94 -2.17 -3.45
N CYS A 47 -16.77 -1.86 -2.88
CA CYS A 47 -16.68 -1.02 -1.67
C CYS A 47 -17.37 0.33 -1.87
N LEU A 48 -17.13 0.98 -3.00
CA LEU A 48 -17.72 2.28 -3.29
C LEU A 48 -19.22 2.20 -3.56
N LEU A 49 -19.67 1.18 -4.28
CA LEU A 49 -21.09 0.96 -4.53
C LEU A 49 -21.87 0.81 -3.23
N VAL A 50 -21.45 -0.11 -2.36
CA VAL A 50 -22.12 -0.38 -1.07
C VAL A 50 -22.14 0.84 -0.17
N TYR A 51 -21.06 1.61 -0.15
CA TYR A 51 -21.01 2.86 0.61
C TYR A 51 -21.98 3.92 0.08
N ASN A 52 -22.03 4.09 -1.25
CA ASN A 52 -22.92 5.06 -1.88
C ASN A 52 -24.40 4.69 -1.68
N GLU A 53 -24.74 3.40 -1.72
CA GLU A 53 -26.08 2.90 -1.37
C GLU A 53 -26.46 3.27 0.07
N GLY A 54 -25.55 3.07 1.02
CA GLY A 54 -25.75 3.48 2.42
C GLY A 54 -26.00 4.98 2.55
N LYS A 55 -25.21 5.81 1.87
CA LYS A 55 -25.41 7.27 1.85
C LYS A 55 -26.75 7.66 1.21
N GLN A 56 -27.13 7.02 0.12
CA GLN A 56 -28.41 7.26 -0.54
C GLN A 56 -29.58 6.89 0.38
N LYS A 57 -29.47 5.78 1.12
CA LYS A 57 -30.47 5.36 2.11
C LYS A 57 -30.65 6.38 3.22
N GLU A 58 -29.56 6.95 3.75
CA GLU A 58 -29.63 8.03 4.75
C GLU A 58 -30.39 9.26 4.23
N VAL A 59 -30.10 9.68 2.98
CA VAL A 59 -30.77 10.83 2.34
C VAL A 59 -32.25 10.55 2.12
N ILE A 60 -32.59 9.35 1.62
CA ILE A 60 -34.00 8.96 1.40
C ILE A 60 -34.76 8.85 2.72
N ALA A 61 -34.13 8.32 3.77
CA ALA A 61 -34.75 8.27 5.09
C ALA A 61 -35.06 9.68 5.63
N ALA A 62 -34.11 10.62 5.50
CA ALA A 62 -34.33 12.02 5.88
C ALA A 62 -35.48 12.66 5.09
N TYR A 63 -35.53 12.44 3.77
CA TYR A 63 -36.62 12.93 2.92
C TYR A 63 -37.98 12.33 3.33
N ASN A 64 -38.05 11.01 3.50
CA ASN A 64 -39.27 10.33 3.92
C ASN A 64 -39.77 10.84 5.29
N ASN A 65 -38.86 11.19 6.21
CA ASN A 65 -39.21 11.78 7.50
C ASN A 65 -39.80 13.18 7.36
N ILE A 66 -39.19 14.06 6.56
CA ILE A 66 -39.71 15.41 6.29
C ILE A 66 -41.11 15.32 5.67
N MET A 67 -41.28 14.45 4.66
CA MET A 67 -42.59 14.26 4.01
C MET A 67 -43.65 13.70 4.96
N LYS A 68 -43.24 12.97 6.01
CA LYS A 68 -44.16 12.50 7.06
C LYS A 68 -44.78 13.64 7.85
N GLU A 69 -44.04 14.73 8.02
CA GLU A 69 -44.46 15.86 8.84
C GLU A 69 -45.30 16.87 8.03
N SER A 70 -45.17 16.86 6.70
CA SER A 70 -45.75 17.89 5.84
C SER A 70 -46.95 17.46 4.99
N MET A 71 -47.21 16.16 4.81
CA MET A 71 -48.27 15.66 3.92
C MET A 71 -49.22 14.71 4.65
N ASP A 72 -50.48 14.70 4.19
CA ASP A 72 -51.49 13.77 4.68
C ASP A 72 -51.18 12.34 4.19
N ASP A 73 -51.49 11.32 5.00
CA ASP A 73 -51.03 9.94 4.78
C ASP A 73 -51.50 9.32 3.44
N SER A 74 -52.55 9.87 2.83
CA SER A 74 -53.17 9.38 1.59
C SER A 74 -52.38 9.73 0.31
N GLU A 75 -51.50 10.73 0.33
CA GLU A 75 -50.72 11.18 -0.83
C GLU A 75 -49.24 10.72 -0.79
N ARG A 76 -48.87 9.96 0.24
CA ARG A 76 -47.48 9.72 0.57
C ARG A 76 -46.86 8.60 -0.26
N THR A 77 -45.86 8.94 -1.06
CA THR A 77 -44.98 7.95 -1.72
C THR A 77 -43.76 7.70 -0.85
N VAL A 78 -43.55 6.45 -0.42
CA VAL A 78 -42.35 6.05 0.34
C VAL A 78 -41.27 5.57 -0.63
N TYR A 79 -40.15 6.28 -0.66
CA TYR A 79 -39.00 5.90 -1.47
C TYR A 79 -38.13 4.89 -0.71
N THR A 80 -37.58 3.91 -1.42
CA THR A 80 -36.64 2.90 -0.87
C THR A 80 -35.49 2.68 -1.85
N VAL A 81 -34.35 2.20 -1.34
CA VAL A 81 -33.18 1.82 -2.14
C VAL A 81 -33.05 0.29 -2.12
N ASP A 82 -32.84 -0.31 -3.29
CA ASP A 82 -32.46 -1.72 -3.38
C ASP A 82 -31.04 -1.90 -2.88
N GLU A 83 -30.86 -2.74 -1.86
CA GLU A 83 -29.55 -2.98 -1.24
C GLU A 83 -28.80 -4.11 -1.96
N THR A 84 -27.56 -3.82 -2.36
CA THR A 84 -26.68 -4.83 -2.97
C THR A 84 -26.26 -5.89 -1.96
N LEU A 85 -26.11 -5.55 -0.67
CA LEU A 85 -25.68 -6.48 0.38
C LEU A 85 -26.69 -6.53 1.55
N PRO A 86 -26.68 -7.60 2.37
CA PRO A 86 -27.50 -7.67 3.58
C PRO A 86 -27.20 -6.51 4.55
N PRO A 87 -28.23 -5.83 5.12
CA PRO A 87 -28.06 -4.57 5.85
C PRO A 87 -27.46 -4.71 7.25
N ASP A 88 -27.57 -5.87 7.89
CA ASP A 88 -27.18 -6.04 9.30
C ASP A 88 -25.76 -6.61 9.47
N ASP A 89 -25.05 -6.81 8.37
CA ASP A 89 -23.75 -7.48 8.37
C ASP A 89 -22.63 -6.56 7.89
N SER A 90 -21.42 -6.77 8.43
CA SER A 90 -20.19 -6.16 7.93
C SER A 90 -19.29 -7.24 7.36
N TYR A 91 -18.80 -7.00 6.15
CA TYR A 91 -17.97 -7.90 5.37
C TYR A 91 -16.60 -7.28 5.12
N ARG A 92 -15.55 -8.09 5.26
CA ARG A 92 -14.17 -7.65 5.07
C ARG A 92 -13.43 -8.62 4.14
N ILE A 93 -12.74 -8.05 3.16
CA ILE A 93 -11.86 -8.82 2.27
C ILE A 93 -10.43 -8.34 2.47
N GLN A 94 -9.56 -9.27 2.89
CA GLN A 94 -8.13 -9.04 3.01
C GLN A 94 -7.41 -9.56 1.76
N LEU A 95 -6.46 -8.79 1.22
CA LEU A 95 -5.70 -9.17 0.05
C LEU A 95 -4.28 -8.56 0.01
N ASP A 96 -3.42 -9.18 -0.80
CA ASP A 96 -2.23 -8.51 -1.32
C ASP A 96 -2.68 -7.65 -2.53
N ALA A 97 -2.17 -6.42 -2.67
CA ALA A 97 -2.59 -5.48 -3.70
C ALA A 97 -1.39 -5.00 -4.53
N CYS A 98 -1.64 -4.75 -5.81
CA CYS A 98 -0.67 -4.19 -6.75
C CYS A 98 -1.30 -2.99 -7.47
N VAL A 99 -0.51 -1.92 -7.66
CA VAL A 99 -0.92 -0.71 -8.37
C VAL A 99 0.23 -0.23 -9.26
N THR A 100 -0.01 -0.16 -10.56
CA THR A 100 0.96 0.28 -11.57
C THR A 100 0.55 1.53 -12.36
N ASN A 101 -0.69 1.99 -12.19
CA ASN A 101 -1.23 3.13 -12.94
C ASN A 101 -2.12 4.02 -12.07
N GLY A 102 -2.46 5.20 -12.61
CA GLY A 102 -3.21 6.23 -11.87
C GLY A 102 -4.68 5.90 -11.62
N GLU A 103 -5.33 5.12 -12.49
CA GLU A 103 -6.75 4.75 -12.34
C GLU A 103 -6.92 3.78 -11.16
N ASN A 104 -6.12 2.71 -11.16
CA ASN A 104 -6.11 1.72 -10.07
C ASN A 104 -5.72 2.35 -8.73
N HIS A 105 -4.77 3.29 -8.75
CA HIS A 105 -4.38 4.06 -7.57
C HIS A 105 -5.57 4.81 -6.96
N MET A 106 -6.29 5.56 -7.79
CA MET A 106 -7.40 6.39 -7.35
C MET A 106 -8.56 5.54 -6.81
N GLU A 107 -8.94 4.48 -7.52
CA GLU A 107 -10.01 3.58 -7.07
C GLU A 107 -9.66 2.90 -5.74
N LEU A 108 -8.44 2.36 -5.63
CA LEU A 108 -7.98 1.73 -4.40
C LEU A 108 -7.94 2.72 -3.22
N CYS A 109 -7.42 3.93 -3.42
CA CYS A 109 -7.39 4.95 -2.36
C CYS A 109 -8.79 5.32 -1.87
N LYS A 110 -9.76 5.48 -2.79
CA LYS A 110 -11.16 5.71 -2.42
C LYS A 110 -11.70 4.54 -1.59
N ALA A 111 -11.50 3.31 -2.04
CA ALA A 111 -11.97 2.12 -1.34
C ALA A 111 -11.32 1.96 0.05
N LEU A 112 -10.02 2.19 0.18
CA LEU A 112 -9.30 2.17 1.46
C LEU A 112 -9.80 3.25 2.42
N LYS A 113 -10.02 4.47 1.93
CA LYS A 113 -10.59 5.57 2.72
C LYS A 113 -11.98 5.21 3.23
N VAL A 114 -12.84 4.72 2.34
CA VAL A 114 -14.22 4.37 2.68
C VAL A 114 -14.26 3.21 3.66
N SER A 115 -13.36 2.23 3.51
CA SER A 115 -13.22 1.08 4.42
C SER A 115 -12.89 1.45 5.87
N GLN A 116 -12.44 2.68 6.12
CA GLN A 116 -12.10 3.21 7.44
C GLN A 116 -13.25 3.98 8.11
N PHE A 117 -14.34 4.28 7.40
CA PHE A 117 -15.49 4.94 8.01
C PHE A 117 -16.21 4.02 9.01
N GLN A 118 -16.92 4.64 9.94
CA GLN A 118 -17.82 3.92 10.84
C GLN A 118 -19.00 3.36 10.03
N ASN A 119 -19.54 2.22 10.47
CA ASN A 119 -20.72 1.56 9.86
C ASN A 119 -20.52 1.13 8.40
N VAL A 120 -19.29 0.77 8.01
CA VAL A 120 -19.03 0.22 6.68
C VAL A 120 -19.45 -1.24 6.63
N HIS A 121 -20.37 -1.55 5.71
CA HIS A 121 -20.86 -2.90 5.49
C HIS A 121 -19.95 -3.75 4.60
N PHE A 122 -19.08 -3.13 3.78
CA PHE A 122 -18.16 -3.85 2.92
C PHE A 122 -16.84 -3.10 2.79
N GLY A 123 -15.75 -3.70 3.28
CA GLY A 123 -14.43 -3.08 3.31
C GLY A 123 -13.32 -3.98 2.79
N VAL A 124 -12.29 -3.33 2.24
CA VAL A 124 -11.04 -3.98 1.83
C VAL A 124 -9.92 -3.70 2.83
N GLN A 125 -9.01 -4.65 2.97
CA GLN A 125 -7.83 -4.57 3.81
C GLN A 125 -6.62 -5.07 3.05
N VAL A 126 -5.57 -4.26 3.00
CA VAL A 126 -4.34 -4.62 2.28
C VAL A 126 -3.28 -5.13 3.25
N THR A 127 -2.79 -6.33 2.98
CA THR A 127 -1.72 -6.98 3.76
C THR A 127 -0.35 -6.76 3.15
N LYS A 128 -0.24 -6.78 1.83
CA LYS A 128 0.98 -6.38 1.12
C LYS A 128 0.63 -5.41 0.00
N MET A 129 1.42 -4.37 -0.14
CA MET A 129 1.27 -3.37 -1.20
C MET A 129 2.46 -3.41 -2.13
N ASP A 130 2.21 -3.60 -3.42
CA ASP A 130 3.19 -3.40 -4.50
C ASP A 130 2.76 -2.17 -5.32
N ALA A 131 3.42 -1.04 -5.09
CA ALA A 131 3.16 0.19 -5.79
C ALA A 131 4.37 0.51 -6.67
N THR A 132 4.19 0.40 -7.98
CA THR A 132 5.26 0.52 -8.98
C THR A 132 4.87 1.58 -10.01
N CYS A 133 5.78 2.46 -10.45
CA CYS A 133 5.51 3.44 -11.52
C CYS A 133 4.32 4.40 -11.27
N ILE A 134 3.93 4.66 -10.02
CA ILE A 134 2.84 5.62 -9.72
C ILE A 134 3.35 7.02 -9.35
N GLY A 135 4.64 7.13 -9.01
CA GLY A 135 5.30 8.39 -8.68
C GLY A 135 5.06 8.83 -7.23
N GLU A 136 5.97 9.67 -6.72
CA GLU A 136 6.01 10.07 -5.30
C GLU A 136 4.68 10.66 -4.80
N ALA A 137 4.08 11.61 -5.53
CA ALA A 137 2.85 12.28 -5.10
C ALA A 137 1.70 11.28 -4.85
N ARG A 138 1.57 10.25 -5.71
CA ARG A 138 0.56 9.21 -5.54
C ARG A 138 0.92 8.23 -4.44
N LEU A 139 2.20 7.88 -4.30
CA LEU A 139 2.67 7.06 -3.17
C LEU A 139 2.33 7.72 -1.83
N THR A 140 2.58 9.02 -1.69
CA THR A 140 2.26 9.78 -0.47
C THR A 140 0.78 9.62 -0.10
N ILE A 141 -0.13 9.80 -1.06
CA ILE A 141 -1.57 9.64 -0.85
C ILE A 141 -1.91 8.18 -0.51
N LEU A 142 -1.32 7.21 -1.20
CA LEU A 142 -1.56 5.80 -0.95
C LEU A 142 -1.18 5.39 0.48
N LEU A 143 0.02 5.79 0.92
CA LEU A 143 0.53 5.50 2.26
C LEU A 143 -0.31 6.15 3.37
N GLN A 144 -1.00 7.27 3.09
CA GLN A 144 -1.93 7.86 4.06
C GLN A 144 -3.16 6.99 4.32
N TYR A 145 -3.63 6.25 3.32
CA TYR A 145 -4.83 5.43 3.42
C TYR A 145 -4.58 3.97 3.81
N LEU A 146 -3.33 3.51 3.82
CA LEU A 146 -3.00 2.19 4.33
C LEU A 146 -3.10 2.15 5.86
N ILE A 147 -3.59 1.03 6.39
CA ILE A 147 -3.78 0.83 7.83
C ILE A 147 -2.51 0.20 8.43
N PRO A 148 -1.83 0.88 9.37
CA PRO A 148 -0.60 0.40 10.01
C PRO A 148 -0.64 -1.03 10.54
N GLU A 149 -1.76 -1.40 11.16
CA GLU A 149 -1.95 -2.67 11.88
C GLU A 149 -2.02 -3.89 10.95
N HIS A 150 -2.27 -3.67 9.66
CA HIS A 150 -2.60 -4.71 8.68
C HIS A 150 -1.48 -4.94 7.66
N LEU A 151 -0.62 -3.94 7.45
CA LEU A 151 0.42 -4.01 6.43
C LEU A 151 1.63 -4.83 6.92
N LEU A 152 1.93 -5.90 6.19
CA LEU A 152 3.05 -6.80 6.44
C LEU A 152 4.17 -6.66 5.39
N GLY A 153 3.87 -6.09 4.22
CA GLY A 153 4.85 -5.91 3.15
C GLY A 153 4.57 -4.67 2.31
N LEU A 154 5.62 -3.95 1.97
CA LEU A 154 5.54 -2.71 1.20
C LEU A 154 6.64 -2.69 0.13
N ARG A 155 6.26 -2.62 -1.14
CA ARG A 155 7.19 -2.44 -2.27
C ARG A 155 6.87 -1.15 -2.99
N LEU A 156 7.88 -0.29 -3.11
CA LEU A 156 7.82 1.06 -3.68
C LEU A 156 8.86 1.23 -4.81
N LYS A 157 9.18 0.14 -5.50
CA LYS A 157 10.19 0.13 -6.57
C LYS A 157 9.75 0.91 -7.80
N TYR A 158 10.71 1.44 -8.56
CA TYR A 158 10.45 2.17 -9.82
C TYR A 158 9.44 3.32 -9.67
N ASN A 159 9.52 4.11 -8.59
CA ASN A 159 8.68 5.29 -8.43
C ASN A 159 9.42 6.60 -8.64
N ALA A 160 10.65 6.53 -9.16
CA ALA A 160 11.54 7.67 -9.35
C ALA A 160 11.68 8.51 -8.06
N LEU A 161 11.68 7.85 -6.89
CA LEU A 161 11.90 8.54 -5.62
C LEU A 161 13.30 9.16 -5.62
N THR A 162 13.38 10.43 -5.25
CA THR A 162 14.63 11.12 -4.96
C THR A 162 14.95 11.04 -3.47
N GLU A 163 16.10 11.59 -3.08
CA GLU A 163 16.56 11.72 -1.70
C GLU A 163 15.56 12.53 -0.86
N ASP A 164 15.11 13.68 -1.37
CA ASP A 164 14.05 14.48 -0.75
C ASP A 164 12.73 13.69 -0.61
N GLY A 165 12.43 12.86 -1.61
CA GLY A 165 11.27 11.97 -1.58
C GLY A 165 11.37 10.97 -0.43
N ILE A 166 12.56 10.41 -0.17
CA ILE A 166 12.80 9.54 0.98
C ILE A 166 12.62 10.30 2.29
N VAL A 167 13.17 11.51 2.42
CA VAL A 167 12.99 12.34 3.64
C VAL A 167 11.50 12.58 3.92
N ARG A 168 10.70 12.87 2.89
CA ARG A 168 9.25 13.06 3.02
C ARG A 168 8.48 11.78 3.32
N LEU A 169 8.85 10.65 2.70
CA LEU A 169 8.13 9.39 2.83
C LEU A 169 8.50 8.60 4.10
N ALA A 170 9.73 8.75 4.60
CA ALA A 170 10.21 8.06 5.80
C ALA A 170 9.22 8.14 6.99
N PRO A 171 8.73 9.32 7.43
CA PRO A 171 7.79 9.40 8.55
C PRO A 171 6.44 8.71 8.27
N LEU A 172 6.00 8.65 7.00
CA LEU A 172 4.79 7.91 6.63
C LEU A 172 5.02 6.40 6.72
N ILE A 173 6.18 5.92 6.27
CA ILE A 173 6.54 4.51 6.28
C ILE A 173 6.79 4.01 7.71
N SER A 174 7.40 4.81 8.59
CA SER A 174 7.65 4.46 10.00
C SER A 174 6.39 4.07 10.78
N ARG A 175 5.21 4.51 10.33
CA ARG A 175 3.93 4.16 10.96
C ARG A 175 3.62 2.67 10.86
N PHE A 176 4.13 1.96 9.84
CA PHE A 176 3.81 0.55 9.59
C PHE A 176 4.67 -0.40 10.44
N TYR A 177 4.50 -0.35 11.75
CA TYR A 177 5.33 -1.08 12.73
C TYR A 177 5.32 -2.61 12.59
N LYS A 178 4.35 -3.20 11.87
CA LYS A 178 4.26 -4.65 11.60
C LYS A 178 4.88 -5.10 10.28
N ILE A 179 5.40 -4.20 9.46
CA ILE A 179 5.95 -4.62 8.17
C ILE A 179 7.15 -5.55 8.39
N THR A 180 7.21 -6.59 7.58
CA THR A 180 8.27 -7.60 7.58
C THR A 180 9.13 -7.51 6.32
N ALA A 181 8.65 -6.82 5.29
CA ALA A 181 9.39 -6.57 4.07
C ALA A 181 9.16 -5.14 3.57
N LEU A 182 10.24 -4.43 3.28
CA LEU A 182 10.24 -3.13 2.63
C LEU A 182 11.14 -3.17 1.40
N ASP A 183 10.68 -2.67 0.26
CA ASP A 183 11.47 -2.61 -0.96
C ASP A 183 11.41 -1.18 -1.53
N LEU A 184 12.57 -0.52 -1.56
CA LEU A 184 12.82 0.81 -2.11
C LEU A 184 13.75 0.74 -3.33
N SER A 185 14.02 -0.45 -3.87
CA SER A 185 14.92 -0.65 -5.01
C SER A 185 14.48 0.11 -6.26
N CYS A 186 15.41 0.32 -7.20
CA CYS A 186 15.12 0.94 -8.49
C CYS A 186 14.45 2.32 -8.40
N ASN A 187 14.87 3.12 -7.42
CA ASN A 187 14.56 4.55 -7.32
C ASN A 187 15.81 5.38 -7.65
N ASN A 188 15.64 6.70 -7.80
CA ASN A 188 16.72 7.60 -8.19
C ASN A 188 17.37 8.23 -6.95
N ILE A 189 17.94 7.39 -6.09
CA ILE A 189 18.48 7.81 -4.79
C ILE A 189 20.00 7.66 -4.82
N ASN A 190 20.70 8.78 -4.72
CA ASN A 190 22.13 8.85 -4.52
C ASN A 190 22.44 8.97 -3.02
N TRP A 191 22.70 7.82 -2.39
CA TRP A 191 22.99 7.74 -0.96
C TRP A 191 24.31 8.42 -0.55
N GLN A 192 25.25 8.60 -1.47
CA GLN A 192 26.57 9.17 -1.16
C GLN A 192 26.50 10.68 -0.88
N LYS A 193 25.57 11.39 -1.53
CA LYS A 193 25.54 12.85 -1.54
C LYS A 193 24.51 13.45 -0.57
N HIS A 194 23.67 12.63 0.05
CA HIS A 194 22.50 13.12 0.78
C HIS A 194 22.39 12.53 2.19
N HIS A 195 23.18 13.09 3.10
CA HIS A 195 23.24 12.68 4.50
C HIS A 195 21.85 12.64 5.17
N GLU A 196 21.03 13.67 4.93
CA GLU A 196 19.67 13.76 5.50
C GLU A 196 18.77 12.57 5.09
N ALA A 197 18.90 12.08 3.84
CA ALA A 197 18.10 10.94 3.38
C ALA A 197 18.55 9.65 4.07
N CYS A 198 19.86 9.51 4.31
CA CYS A 198 20.42 8.40 5.08
C CYS A 198 19.94 8.45 6.55
N GLU A 199 19.97 9.62 7.19
CA GLU A 199 19.47 9.80 8.56
C GLU A 199 17.97 9.49 8.67
N ALA A 200 17.17 9.99 7.73
CA ALA A 200 15.74 9.71 7.65
C ALA A 200 15.47 8.21 7.52
N LEU A 201 16.22 7.52 6.65
CA LEU A 201 16.12 6.09 6.45
C LEU A 201 16.50 5.30 7.71
N MET A 202 17.59 5.69 8.37
CA MET A 202 18.06 5.07 9.62
C MET A 202 17.06 5.28 10.76
N SER A 203 16.48 6.47 10.86
CA SER A 203 15.41 6.78 11.81
C SER A 203 14.20 5.90 11.57
N MET A 204 13.77 5.79 10.30
CA MET A 204 12.67 4.90 9.91
C MET A 204 12.94 3.44 10.29
N PHE A 205 14.13 2.89 10.03
CA PHE A 205 14.42 1.49 10.39
C PHE A 205 14.41 1.21 11.89
N LYS A 206 14.72 2.18 12.75
CA LYS A 206 14.60 2.02 14.21
C LYS A 206 13.15 1.78 14.64
N GLU A 207 12.19 2.37 13.92
CA GLU A 207 10.76 2.20 14.20
C GLU A 207 10.19 0.88 13.66
N LEU A 208 10.76 0.36 12.56
CA LEU A 208 10.30 -0.85 11.88
C LEU A 208 10.84 -2.13 12.52
N LYS A 209 10.52 -2.36 13.80
CA LYS A 209 11.05 -3.47 14.62
C LYS A 209 10.75 -4.87 14.08
N CYS A 210 9.70 -5.02 13.27
CA CYS A 210 9.30 -6.28 12.66
C CYS A 210 9.88 -6.50 11.26
N LEU A 211 10.61 -5.53 10.70
CA LEU A 211 11.20 -5.63 9.37
C LEU A 211 12.12 -6.85 9.34
N LYS A 212 12.15 -7.63 8.25
CA LYS A 212 13.02 -8.81 8.12
C LYS A 212 13.80 -8.79 6.82
N ARG A 213 13.18 -8.23 5.78
CA ARG A 213 13.75 -8.07 4.44
C ARG A 213 13.71 -6.61 4.02
N ILE A 214 14.82 -6.15 3.48
CA ILE A 214 14.95 -4.83 2.89
C ILE A 214 15.49 -4.96 1.47
N GLY A 215 14.84 -4.30 0.51
CA GLY A 215 15.36 -4.10 -0.85
C GLY A 215 15.79 -2.64 -1.01
N ILE A 216 17.07 -2.40 -1.26
CA ILE A 216 17.61 -1.08 -1.60
C ILE A 216 18.61 -1.28 -2.74
N LEU A 217 18.59 -0.38 -3.71
CA LEU A 217 19.57 -0.38 -4.80
C LEU A 217 20.59 0.72 -4.52
N PHE A 218 21.88 0.35 -4.53
CA PHE A 218 22.97 1.32 -4.55
C PHE A 218 23.35 1.57 -6.00
N ILE A 219 23.06 2.79 -6.47
CA ILE A 219 23.63 3.26 -7.72
C ILE A 219 25.05 3.71 -7.39
N GLN A 220 26.03 2.87 -7.70
CA GLN A 220 27.39 3.38 -7.86
C GLN A 220 27.42 4.11 -9.19
N ASP A 221 27.62 5.43 -9.13
CA ASP A 221 28.09 6.17 -10.29
C ASP A 221 29.49 5.60 -10.60
N LEU A 222 29.56 4.61 -11.50
CA LEU A 222 30.83 4.24 -12.10
C LEU A 222 31.37 5.53 -12.72
N PRO A 223 32.62 5.93 -12.41
CA PRO A 223 33.22 7.08 -13.07
C PRO A 223 33.08 6.82 -14.56
N SER A 224 32.37 7.71 -15.25
CA SER A 224 32.29 7.68 -16.69
C SER A 224 33.73 7.86 -17.19
N HIS A 225 34.43 6.76 -17.44
CA HIS A 225 35.76 6.75 -18.02
C HIS A 225 35.64 7.29 -19.45
N GLY A 226 35.52 8.61 -19.58
CA GLY A 226 36.09 9.31 -20.71
C GLY A 226 37.60 9.07 -20.64
N PRO A 227 38.25 8.65 -21.73
CA PRO A 227 39.70 8.60 -21.76
C PRO A 227 40.17 10.05 -21.65
N PHE A 228 41.02 10.35 -20.67
CA PHE A 228 41.65 11.67 -20.42
C PHE A 228 40.86 12.69 -19.60
N GLU A 229 40.60 12.45 -18.31
CA GLU A 229 40.67 13.53 -17.31
C GLU A 229 41.35 12.99 -16.02
N SER A 230 42.17 13.83 -15.40
CA SER A 230 43.15 13.56 -14.34
C SER A 230 42.56 12.97 -13.06
N GLU A 231 43.36 12.12 -12.39
CA GLU A 231 43.15 11.54 -11.04
C GLU A 231 43.10 12.59 -9.92
N GLU A 232 42.27 13.63 -10.02
CA GLU A 232 42.08 14.59 -8.93
C GLU A 232 40.77 14.32 -8.17
N ASN A 233 40.96 13.82 -6.95
CA ASN A 233 40.02 13.85 -5.82
C ASN A 233 38.64 13.22 -6.05
N CYS A 234 38.60 11.89 -6.14
CA CYS A 234 37.45 11.18 -5.58
C CYS A 234 37.41 11.48 -4.07
N ASP A 235 36.34 12.14 -3.63
CA ASP A 235 36.13 12.59 -2.25
C ASP A 235 36.15 11.39 -1.28
N GLU A 236 37.30 11.14 -0.64
CA GLU A 236 37.49 10.04 0.33
C GLU A 236 36.42 10.06 1.43
N ALA A 237 35.90 11.25 1.77
CA ALA A 237 34.84 11.43 2.75
C ALA A 237 33.52 10.78 2.34
N GLY A 238 33.14 10.85 1.06
CA GLY A 238 31.92 10.22 0.53
C GLY A 238 32.00 8.69 0.58
N TYR A 239 33.19 8.14 0.30
CA TYR A 239 33.42 6.70 0.31
C TYR A 239 33.43 6.10 1.73
N GLU A 240 34.04 6.80 2.70
CA GLU A 240 33.97 6.37 4.10
C GLU A 240 32.58 6.52 4.69
N PHE A 241 31.81 7.55 4.30
CA PHE A 241 30.41 7.68 4.70
C PHE A 241 29.55 6.52 4.18
N GLU A 242 29.68 6.15 2.90
CA GLU A 242 28.95 5.01 2.33
C GLU A 242 29.28 3.72 3.08
N LYS A 243 30.56 3.46 3.37
CA LYS A 243 30.97 2.31 4.17
C LYS A 243 30.36 2.34 5.57
N GLU A 244 30.34 3.48 6.23
CA GLU A 244 29.76 3.62 7.57
C GLU A 244 28.24 3.42 7.55
N PHE A 245 27.55 3.96 6.54
CA PHE A 245 26.13 3.75 6.31
C PHE A 245 25.81 2.28 6.05
N LEU A 246 26.55 1.63 5.14
CA LEU A 246 26.42 0.20 4.85
C LEU A 246 26.73 -0.66 6.09
N ARG A 247 27.75 -0.30 6.87
CA ARG A 247 28.05 -0.96 8.16
C ARG A 247 26.92 -0.77 9.15
N SER A 248 26.31 0.41 9.20
CA SER A 248 25.19 0.72 10.10
C SER A 248 23.93 -0.04 9.70
N LEU A 249 23.63 -0.13 8.40
CA LEU A 249 22.57 -0.97 7.86
C LEU A 249 22.83 -2.46 8.13
N ALA A 250 24.07 -2.92 7.90
CA ALA A 250 24.47 -4.29 8.20
C ALA A 250 24.45 -4.58 9.71
N ALA A 251 24.72 -3.59 10.56
CA ALA A 251 24.63 -3.71 12.01
C ALA A 251 23.18 -3.79 12.49
N LEU A 252 22.30 -2.95 11.95
CA LEU A 252 20.84 -3.04 12.16
C LEU A 252 20.32 -4.42 11.74
N ALA A 253 20.71 -4.88 10.55
CA ALA A 253 20.40 -6.21 10.04
C ALA A 253 20.91 -7.34 10.97
N LYS A 254 22.13 -7.19 11.51
CA LYS A 254 22.77 -8.15 12.43
C LYS A 254 22.14 -8.18 13.82
N GLN A 255 21.73 -7.02 14.32
CA GLN A 255 21.13 -6.90 15.66
C GLN A 255 19.82 -7.69 15.72
N SER A 256 18.99 -7.59 14.68
CA SER A 256 17.76 -8.35 14.65
C SER A 256 17.89 -9.81 14.22
N THR A 257 19.01 -10.23 13.62
CA THR A 257 19.27 -11.67 13.38
C THR A 257 19.58 -12.39 14.68
N LYS A 258 20.27 -11.74 15.63
CA LYS A 258 20.56 -12.32 16.95
C LYS A 258 19.32 -12.59 17.80
N GLU A 259 18.22 -11.89 17.53
CA GLU A 259 16.91 -12.15 18.13
C GLU A 259 16.12 -13.27 17.41
N GLY A 260 16.70 -13.90 16.38
CA GLY A 260 16.07 -14.98 15.60
C GLY A 260 15.10 -14.49 14.51
N ILE A 261 15.20 -13.22 14.09
CA ILE A 261 14.14 -12.54 13.32
C ILE A 261 14.53 -12.24 11.87
N PHE A 262 15.80 -12.36 11.45
CA PHE A 262 16.26 -11.78 10.17
C PHE A 262 16.91 -12.73 9.15
N GLY A 263 16.68 -12.41 7.88
CA GLY A 263 17.55 -12.71 6.74
C GLY A 263 17.52 -11.48 5.85
N VAL A 264 18.56 -10.62 5.91
CA VAL A 264 18.71 -9.53 4.95
C VAL A 264 19.40 -10.08 3.72
N GLU A 265 18.64 -10.28 2.66
CA GLU A 265 19.20 -10.38 1.31
C GLU A 265 19.48 -8.95 0.83
N PHE A 266 20.75 -8.57 0.80
CA PHE A 266 21.19 -7.41 0.05
C PHE A 266 21.28 -7.80 -1.42
N ASP A 267 20.22 -7.54 -2.18
CA ASP A 267 20.31 -7.55 -3.64
C ASP A 267 21.07 -6.28 -4.08
N VAL A 268 22.40 -6.31 -3.96
CA VAL A 268 23.27 -5.33 -4.61
C VAL A 268 23.32 -5.70 -6.08
N LEU A 269 22.32 -5.24 -6.84
CA LEU A 269 22.28 -5.41 -8.29
C LEU A 269 23.26 -4.40 -8.91
N ASP A 270 24.36 -4.92 -9.46
CA ASP A 270 25.29 -4.17 -10.28
C ASP A 270 24.61 -3.69 -11.57
N ARG A 271 24.75 -2.39 -11.89
CA ARG A 271 24.22 -1.76 -13.11
C ARG A 271 24.76 -2.39 -14.40
N SER A 272 25.86 -3.12 -14.34
CA SER A 272 26.45 -3.83 -15.49
C SER A 272 25.50 -4.82 -16.19
N HIS A 273 24.38 -5.20 -15.56
CA HIS A 273 23.40 -6.15 -16.10
C HIS A 273 22.13 -5.50 -16.69
N PHE A 274 22.00 -4.17 -16.65
CA PHE A 274 20.77 -3.44 -17.05
C PHE A 274 20.96 -2.43 -18.19
N ILE A 275 22.08 -2.50 -18.94
CA ILE A 275 22.32 -1.71 -20.15
C ILE A 275 22.30 -2.62 -21.38
#